data_AF-A0A2V8HKR8-F1
#
_entry.id   AF-A0A2V8HKR8-F1
#
_cell.length_a   1.000
_cell.length_b   1.000
_cell.length_c   1.000
_cell.angle_alpha   90.00
_cell.angle_beta   90.00
_cell.angle_gamma   90.00
#
_symmetry.space_group_name_H-M   'P 1'
#
loop_
_entity.id
_entity.type
_entity.pdbx_description
1 polymer ?
#
loop_
_entity_poly.entity_id
_entity_poly.type
_entity_poly.pdbx_seq_one_letter_code
_entity_poly.pdbx_strand_id
1 'polypeptide(L)'
;MEEDQEAPAAVPARRTRPASLIPMYVTFGALQALDYQSTRRALDNGSGREANGIMGPIAEHPAAFLAVKAGATAATIFATERIWKKNRVGAIVFIAVANSAMAAVVAHNYSVARPK
;
A
#
# COMPACT_ATOMS: atom_id res chain seq x y z
N MET A 1 -32.85 -20.94 -49.08
CA MET A 1 -32.02 -21.67 -48.09
C MET A 1 -31.18 -20.57 -47.49
N GLU A 2 -31.68 -19.98 -46.42
CA GLU A 2 -30.96 -18.94 -45.71
C GLU A 2 -30.83 -19.43 -44.28
N GLU A 3 -29.69 -20.07 -44.00
CA GLU A 3 -29.26 -20.33 -42.64
C GLU A 3 -28.91 -18.98 -42.02
N ASP A 4 -29.76 -18.51 -41.11
CA ASP A 4 -29.44 -17.45 -40.15
C ASP A 4 -28.23 -17.93 -39.33
N GLN A 5 -27.05 -17.62 -39.83
CA GLN A 5 -25.78 -17.96 -39.21
C GLN A 5 -25.57 -16.99 -38.04
N GLU A 6 -26.18 -17.33 -36.90
CA GLU A 6 -26.03 -16.59 -35.65
C GLU A 6 -24.56 -16.63 -35.23
N ALA A 7 -23.86 -15.53 -35.48
CA ALA A 7 -22.44 -15.39 -35.14
C ALA A 7 -22.24 -15.71 -33.65
N PRO A 8 -21.26 -16.54 -33.29
CA PRO A 8 -21.08 -16.95 -31.90
C PRO A 8 -20.89 -15.71 -31.03
N ALA A 9 -21.77 -15.54 -30.04
CA ALA A 9 -21.70 -14.45 -29.08
C ALA A 9 -20.27 -14.39 -28.49
N ALA A 10 -19.55 -13.31 -28.78
CA ALA A 10 -18.17 -13.14 -28.34
C ALA A 10 -18.09 -13.27 -26.82
N VAL A 11 -17.44 -14.34 -26.34
CA VAL A 11 -17.22 -14.56 -24.91
C VAL A 11 -16.46 -13.33 -24.37
N PRO A 12 -17.00 -12.58 -23.39
CA PRO A 12 -16.33 -11.40 -22.91
C PRO A 12 -14.95 -11.79 -22.38
N ALA A 13 -13.91 -11.19 -22.96
CA ALA A 13 -12.53 -11.44 -22.55
C ALA A 13 -12.41 -11.26 -21.03
N ARG A 14 -12.13 -12.36 -20.32
CA ARG A 14 -12.03 -12.36 -18.86
C ARG A 14 -10.93 -11.38 -18.46
N ARG A 15 -11.30 -10.24 -17.87
CA ARG A 15 -10.33 -9.25 -17.38
C ARG A 15 -9.50 -9.90 -16.28
N THR A 16 -8.26 -10.26 -16.60
CA THR A 16 -7.30 -10.78 -15.64
C THR A 16 -6.73 -9.65 -14.79
N ARG A 17 -6.36 -9.95 -13.54
CA ARG A 17 -5.66 -8.98 -12.69
C ARG A 17 -4.26 -8.70 -13.29
N PRO A 18 -3.77 -7.45 -13.32
CA PRO A 18 -2.41 -7.18 -13.76
C PRO A 18 -1.40 -7.94 -12.90
N ALA A 19 -0.48 -8.67 -13.54
CA ALA A 19 0.50 -9.52 -12.84
C ALA A 19 1.42 -8.71 -11.90
N SER A 20 1.72 -7.46 -12.25
CA SER A 20 2.55 -6.55 -11.47
C SER A 20 1.95 -6.15 -10.11
N LEU A 21 0.64 -6.32 -9.89
CA LEU A 21 0.04 -5.88 -8.62
C LEU A 21 0.43 -6.77 -7.43
N ILE A 22 0.71 -8.07 -7.62
CA ILE A 22 1.17 -8.92 -6.50
C ILE A 22 2.49 -8.40 -5.91
N PRO A 23 3.59 -8.27 -6.69
CA PRO A 23 4.85 -7.79 -6.14
C PRO A 23 4.74 -6.38 -5.58
N MET A 24 3.88 -5.52 -6.17
CA MET A 24 3.63 -4.17 -5.63
C MET A 24 2.95 -4.20 -4.26
N TYR A 25 2.04 -5.14 -3.99
CA TYR A 25 1.44 -5.32 -2.66
C TYR A 25 2.42 -5.89 -1.65
N VAL A 26 3.26 -6.85 -2.07
CA VAL A 26 4.31 -7.41 -1.21
C VAL A 26 5.29 -6.30 -0.80
N THR A 27 5.73 -5.50 -1.76
CA THR A 27 6.60 -4.34 -1.51
C THR A 27 5.95 -3.35 -0.55
N PHE A 28 4.67 -3.02 -0.78
CA PHE A 28 3.95 -2.09 0.07
C PHE A 28 3.80 -2.60 1.50
N GLY A 29 3.49 -3.89 1.67
CA GLY A 29 3.44 -4.55 2.99
C GLY A 29 4.80 -4.54 3.69
N ALA A 30 5.90 -4.79 2.96
CA ALA A 30 7.25 -4.71 3.51
C ALA A 30 7.60 -3.28 3.96
N LEU A 31 7.26 -2.26 3.15
CA LEU A 31 7.46 -0.87 3.52
C LEU A 31 6.66 -0.47 4.77
N GLN A 32 5.41 -0.94 4.91
CA GLN A 32 4.61 -0.71 6.11
C GLN A 32 5.23 -1.34 7.37
N ALA A 33 5.83 -2.53 7.22
CA ALA A 33 6.53 -3.19 8.32
C ALA A 33 7.83 -2.46 8.70
N LEU A 34 8.62 -2.04 7.72
CA LEU A 34 9.83 -1.23 7.95
C LEU A 34 9.47 0.12 8.59
N ASP A 35 8.40 0.74 8.13
CA ASP A 35 7.89 1.98 8.70
C ASP A 35 7.52 1.76 10.18
N TYR A 36 6.75 0.70 10.50
CA TYR A 36 6.43 0.34 11.89
C TYR A 36 7.69 0.16 12.74
N GLN A 37 8.66 -0.63 12.26
CA GLN A 37 9.91 -0.88 12.99
C GLN A 37 10.70 0.42 13.22
N SER A 38 10.80 1.26 12.19
CA SER A 38 11.57 2.51 12.24
C SER A 38 10.98 3.52 13.22
N THR A 39 9.65 3.68 13.24
CA THR A 39 8.96 4.56 14.20
C THR A 39 9.13 4.03 15.62
N ARG A 40 8.92 2.72 15.83
CA ARG A 40 9.10 2.08 17.15
C ARG A 40 10.50 2.32 17.69
N ARG A 41 11.52 2.09 16.86
CA ARG A 41 12.92 2.33 17.23
C ARG A 41 13.20 3.81 17.54
N ALA A 42 12.63 4.73 16.78
CA ALA A 42 12.80 6.16 17.04
C ALA A 42 12.15 6.60 18.37
N LEU A 43 10.97 6.08 18.69
CA LEU A 43 10.26 6.33 19.96
C LEU A 43 11.00 5.71 21.15
N ASP A 44 11.38 4.44 21.05
CA ASP A 44 12.05 3.71 22.13
C ASP A 44 13.43 4.34 22.49
N ASN A 45 14.09 4.96 21.51
CA ASN A 45 15.39 5.60 21.68
C ASN A 45 15.30 7.11 22.02
N GLY A 46 14.09 7.65 22.22
CA GLY A 46 13.85 9.07 22.55
C GLY A 46 14.26 10.07 21.46
N SER A 47 14.63 9.59 20.27
CA SER A 47 15.10 10.41 19.13
C SER A 47 13.94 10.84 18.22
N GLY A 48 12.81 10.14 18.29
CA GLY A 48 11.58 10.51 17.63
C GLY A 48 10.75 11.46 18.48
N ARG A 49 10.70 12.74 18.12
CA ARG A 49 9.54 13.59 18.44
C ARG A 49 8.57 13.49 17.27
N GLU A 50 7.39 12.93 17.52
CA GLU A 50 6.29 12.90 16.57
C GLU A 50 5.95 14.32 16.10
N ALA A 51 6.31 14.66 14.85
CA ALA A 51 5.98 15.95 14.26
C ALA A 51 4.46 16.13 14.02
N ASN A 52 3.70 15.04 14.13
CA ASN A 52 2.28 14.99 13.85
C ASN A 52 1.50 14.73 15.16
N GLY A 53 0.98 15.79 15.79
CA GLY A 53 0.34 15.71 17.12
C GLY A 53 -0.87 14.77 17.21
N ILE A 54 -1.42 14.32 16.07
CA ILE A 54 -2.52 13.35 16.00
C ILE A 54 -2.02 11.90 16.13
N MET A 55 -0.85 11.56 15.56
CA MET A 55 -0.32 10.20 15.59
C MET A 55 0.48 9.90 16.86
N GLY A 56 0.96 10.93 17.57
CA GLY A 56 1.82 10.77 18.75
C GLY A 56 1.25 9.80 19.78
N PRO A 57 0.03 10.05 20.28
CA PRO A 57 -0.60 9.17 21.27
C PRO A 57 -0.86 7.75 20.74
N ILE A 58 -1.10 7.60 19.42
CA ILE A 58 -1.36 6.30 18.81
C ILE A 58 -0.06 5.51 18.66
N ALA A 59 1.04 6.17 18.27
CA ALA A 59 2.33 5.54 18.03
C ALA A 59 3.03 5.09 19.33
N GLU A 60 2.73 5.75 20.45
CA GLU A 60 3.11 5.32 21.80
C GLU A 60 2.47 3.97 22.19
N HIS A 61 1.32 3.62 21.61
CA HIS A 61 0.63 2.34 21.83
C HIS A 61 0.90 1.34 20.69
N PRO A 62 1.77 0.34 20.86
CA PRO A 62 2.22 -0.53 19.77
C PRO A 62 1.06 -1.24 19.03
N ALA A 63 0.07 -1.73 19.79
CA ALA A 63 -1.08 -2.43 19.22
C ALA A 63 -2.00 -1.49 18.42
N ALA A 64 -2.25 -0.29 18.93
CA ALA A 64 -3.08 0.71 18.23
C ALA A 64 -2.38 1.18 16.94
N PHE A 65 -1.07 1.44 17.03
CA PHE A 65 -0.27 1.81 15.87
C PHE A 65 -0.24 0.72 14.80
N LEU A 66 -0.04 -0.54 15.21
CA LEU A 66 -0.08 -1.68 14.29
C LEU A 66 -1.47 -1.81 13.63
N ALA A 67 -2.55 -1.65 14.40
CA ALA A 67 -3.91 -1.72 13.88
C ALA A 67 -4.18 -0.63 12.84
N VAL A 68 -3.74 0.61 13.09
CA VAL A 68 -3.89 1.70 12.12
C VAL A 68 -3.10 1.42 10.85
N LYS A 69 -1.84 0.95 10.94
CA LYS A 69 -1.06 0.59 9.75
C LYS A 69 -1.67 -0.57 8.99
N ALA A 70 -2.10 -1.63 9.68
CA ALA A 70 -2.76 -2.77 9.06
C ALA A 70 -4.06 -2.35 8.34
N GLY A 71 -4.86 -1.49 8.98
CA GLY A 71 -6.07 -0.91 8.39
C GLY A 71 -5.77 -0.08 7.14
N ALA A 72 -4.78 0.81 7.21
CA ALA A 72 -4.34 1.61 6.05
C ALA A 72 -3.80 0.73 4.91
N THR A 73 -3.06 -0.33 5.24
CA THR A 73 -2.56 -1.31 4.27
C THR A 73 -3.72 -1.99 3.55
N ALA A 74 -4.67 -2.54 4.31
CA ALA A 74 -5.84 -3.22 3.77
C ALA A 74 -6.70 -2.27 2.92
N ALA A 75 -6.89 -1.02 3.36
CA ALA A 75 -7.64 -0.01 2.62
C ALA A 75 -6.97 0.33 1.28
N THR A 76 -5.64 0.46 1.25
CA THR A 76 -4.89 0.75 0.03
C THR A 76 -4.98 -0.41 -0.97
N ILE A 77 -4.83 -1.65 -0.49
CA ILE A 77 -4.99 -2.85 -1.32
C ILE A 77 -6.42 -2.93 -1.86
N PHE A 78 -7.42 -2.73 -1.00
CA PHE A 78 -8.83 -2.74 -1.40
C PHE A 78 -9.16 -1.67 -2.45
N ALA A 79 -8.65 -0.45 -2.27
CA ALA A 79 -8.80 0.62 -3.25
C ALA A 79 -8.16 0.22 -4.58
N THR A 80 -6.94 -0.32 -4.56
CA THR A 80 -6.25 -0.79 -5.77
C THR A 80 -7.03 -1.93 -6.47
N GLU A 81 -7.58 -2.86 -5.70
CA GLU A 81 -8.47 -3.94 -6.17
C GLU A 81 -9.74 -3.41 -6.84
N ARG A 82 -10.29 -2.31 -6.32
CA ARG A 82 -11.45 -1.65 -6.92
C ARG A 82 -11.08 -0.89 -8.19
N ILE A 83 -9.92 -0.25 -8.22
CA ILE A 83 -9.44 0.55 -9.36
C ILE A 83 -9.10 -0.36 -10.54
N TRP A 84 -8.37 -1.47 -10.38
CA TRP A 84 -7.92 -2.25 -11.54
C TRP A 84 -9.07 -2.84 -12.36
N LYS A 85 -10.21 -3.10 -11.71
CA LYS A 85 -11.44 -3.57 -12.37
C LYS A 85 -11.99 -2.55 -13.37
N LYS A 86 -11.71 -1.25 -13.15
CA LYS A 86 -12.13 -0.14 -14.00
C LYS A 86 -10.99 0.38 -14.90
N ASN A 87 -9.79 0.57 -14.34
CA ASN A 87 -8.62 1.09 -15.02
C ASN A 87 -7.34 0.41 -14.49
N ARG A 88 -6.76 -0.48 -15.32
CA ARG A 88 -5.53 -1.22 -14.98
C ARG A 88 -4.33 -0.29 -14.76
N VAL A 89 -4.13 0.69 -15.64
CA VAL A 89 -3.01 1.64 -15.55
C VAL A 89 -3.17 2.51 -14.31
N GLY A 90 -4.38 3.00 -14.05
CA GLY A 90 -4.68 3.78 -12.84
C GLY A 90 -4.36 3.03 -11.55
N ALA A 91 -4.63 1.72 -11.49
CA ALA A 91 -4.31 0.90 -10.32
C ALA A 91 -2.79 0.76 -10.12
N ILE A 92 -2.04 0.53 -11.20
CA ILE A 92 -0.57 0.42 -11.17
C ILE A 92 0.04 1.75 -10.73
N VAL A 93 -0.41 2.87 -11.30
CA VAL A 93 0.07 4.20 -10.92
C VAL A 93 -0.24 4.50 -9.45
N PHE A 94 -1.46 4.21 -9.01
CA PHE A 94 -1.87 4.43 -7.62
C PHE A 94 -0.98 3.69 -6.62
N ILE A 95 -0.77 2.38 -6.80
CA ILE A 95 0.06 1.60 -5.88
C ILE A 95 1.55 1.94 -6.02
N ALA A 96 2.02 2.38 -7.19
CA ALA A 96 3.39 2.86 -7.38
C ALA A 96 3.63 4.17 -6.61
N VAL A 97 2.68 5.11 -6.65
CA VAL A 97 2.73 6.35 -5.85
C VAL A 97 2.73 6.02 -4.36
N ALA A 98 1.86 5.12 -3.92
CA ALA A 98 1.81 4.70 -2.51
C ALA A 98 3.13 4.07 -2.03
N ASN A 99 3.73 3.18 -2.83
CA ASN A 99 5.06 2.62 -2.55
C ASN A 99 6.13 3.70 -2.47
N SER A 100 6.14 4.66 -3.41
CA SER A 100 7.14 5.73 -3.45
C SER A 100 7.05 6.64 -2.23
N ALA A 101 5.82 7.01 -1.84
CA ALA A 101 5.58 7.79 -0.63
C ALA A 101 6.08 7.06 0.61
N MET A 102 5.77 5.76 0.77
CA MET A 102 6.24 5.00 1.93
C MET A 102 7.74 4.78 1.94
N ALA A 103 8.37 4.58 0.78
CA ALA A 103 9.83 4.47 0.70
C ALA A 103 10.50 5.76 1.22
N ALA A 104 9.98 6.93 0.86
CA ALA A 104 10.49 8.22 1.35
C ALA A 104 10.34 8.37 2.87
N VAL A 105 9.18 7.99 3.42
CA VAL A 105 8.94 8.02 4.88
C VAL A 105 9.89 7.09 5.62
N VAL A 106 10.01 5.84 5.18
CA VAL A 106 10.91 4.85 5.77
C VAL A 106 12.37 5.32 5.73
N ALA A 107 12.82 5.82 4.57
CA ALA A 107 14.17 6.36 4.42
C ALA A 107 14.42 7.53 5.37
N HIS A 108 13.45 8.44 5.50
CA HIS A 108 13.53 9.56 6.42
C HIS A 108 13.62 9.08 7.89
N ASN A 109 12.76 8.14 8.32
CA ASN A 109 12.78 7.63 9.69
C ASN A 109 14.11 6.96 10.04
N TYR A 110 14.67 6.15 9.15
CA TYR A 110 16.00 5.56 9.37
C TYR A 110 17.12 6.61 9.38
N SER A 111 17.00 7.70 8.61
CA SER A 111 17.98 8.79 8.63
C SER A 111 17.98 9.54 9.96
N VAL A 112 16.81 9.73 10.58
CA VAL A 112 16.65 10.39 11.88
C VAL A 112 17.10 9.48 13.03
N ALA A 113 16.89 8.17 12.91
CA ALA A 113 17.27 7.19 13.93
C ALA A 113 18.78 6.84 13.97
N ARG A 114 19.61 7.42 13.10
CA ARG A 114 21.07 7.22 13.11
C ARG A 114 21.71 8.05 14.23
N PRO A 115 22.49 7.45 15.16
CA PRO A 115 23.32 8.23 16.08
C PRO A 115 24.36 9.02 15.28
N LYS A 116 24.63 10.26 15.71
CA LYS A 116 25.76 11.06 15.21
C LYS A 116 27.09 10.45 15.63
#